data_AF-T1BH15-F1
#
_entry.id   AF-T1BH15-F1
#
_cell.length_a   1.000
_cell.length_b   1.000
_cell.length_c   1.000
_cell.angle_alpha   90.00
_cell.angle_beta   90.00
_cell.angle_gamma   90.00
#
_symmetry.space_group_name_H-M   'P 1'
#
loop_
_entity.id
_entity.type
_entity.pdbx_description
1 polymer ?
#
loop_
_entity_poly.entity_id
_entity_poly.type
_entity_poly.pdbx_seq_one_letter_code
_entity_poly.pdbx_strand_id
1 'polypeptide(L)'
;YLADLKPQTGLAPPAGTLPRYRLQEMLGYINSELHKTYSPLFNPATPAETRAERETYLRRRYGLVEKQLEAGKYLFGEPFTVADAYLFTVTNWARMVNFSLAEFPNLRAFQERVAGRPAVQAAMRAEGLIK
;
A
#
# COMPACT_ATOMS: atom_id res chain seq x y z
N TYR A 1 11.17 10.05 8.72
CA TYR A 1 11.24 11.50 9.00
C TYR A 1 9.94 12.02 9.61
N LEU A 2 8.84 12.24 8.86
CA LEU A 2 7.63 12.86 9.43
C LEU A 2 7.05 12.12 10.66
N ALA A 3 6.99 10.79 10.62
CA ALA A 3 6.56 10.00 11.77
C ALA A 3 7.50 10.15 12.99
N ASP A 4 8.79 10.37 12.75
CA ASP A 4 9.81 10.53 13.80
C ASP A 4 9.73 11.91 14.46
N LEU A 5 9.16 12.92 13.78
CA LEU A 5 8.90 14.24 14.36
C LEU A 5 7.75 14.25 15.38
N LYS A 6 6.89 13.22 15.35
CA LYS A 6 5.73 13.07 16.23
C LYS A 6 5.63 11.63 16.74
N PRO A 7 6.61 11.13 17.51
CA PRO A 7 6.69 9.72 17.92
C PRO A 7 5.47 9.26 18.73
N GLN A 8 4.80 10.18 19.44
CA GLN A 8 3.57 9.91 20.19
C GLN A 8 2.39 9.43 19.32
N THR A 9 2.46 9.62 18.00
CA THR A 9 1.43 9.14 17.07
C THR A 9 1.51 7.63 16.82
N GLY A 10 2.64 7.00 17.14
CA GLY A 10 2.85 5.57 16.88
C GLY A 10 2.94 5.20 15.39
N LEU A 11 3.01 6.17 14.47
CA LEU A 11 3.05 5.94 13.03
C LEU A 11 4.32 5.22 12.56
N ALA A 12 5.35 5.18 13.39
CA ALA A 12 6.51 4.35 13.19
C ALA A 12 7.09 3.90 14.54
N PRO A 13 7.59 2.65 14.66
CA PRO A 13 8.28 2.22 15.86
C PRO A 13 9.57 3.02 16.11
N PRO A 14 10.07 3.07 17.35
CA PRO A 14 11.28 3.80 17.71
C PRO A 14 12.50 3.34 16.91
N ALA A 15 13.37 4.29 16.56
CA ALA A 15 14.63 4.00 15.88
C ALA A 15 15.49 3.00 16.66
N GLY A 16 16.21 2.13 15.94
CA GLY A 16 17.08 1.11 16.53
C GLY A 16 16.37 -0.15 17.03
N THR A 17 15.04 -0.24 16.94
CA THR A 17 14.27 -1.41 17.36
C THR A 17 14.00 -2.39 16.21
N LEU A 18 13.86 -3.69 16.50
CA LEU A 18 13.49 -4.68 15.47
C LEU A 18 12.17 -4.34 14.74
N PRO A 19 11.09 -3.90 15.41
CA PRO A 19 9.89 -3.44 14.72
C PRO A 19 10.13 -2.30 13.74
N ARG A 20 11.08 -1.39 14.01
CA ARG A 20 11.46 -0.34 13.07
C ARG A 20 12.11 -0.91 11.81
N TYR A 21 12.96 -1.93 11.95
CA TYR A 21 13.56 -2.60 10.79
C TYR A 21 12.51 -3.37 9.98
N ARG A 22 11.52 -3.99 10.63
CA ARG A 22 10.37 -4.62 9.95
C ARG A 22 9.51 -3.59 9.20
N LEU A 23 9.30 -2.41 9.78
CA LEU A 23 8.64 -1.30 9.09
C LEU A 23 9.44 -0.88 7.84
N GLN A 24 10.76 -0.73 7.96
CA GLN A 24 11.63 -0.34 6.85
C GLN A 24 11.69 -1.41 5.75
N GLU A 25 11.72 -2.69 6.12
CA GLU A 25 11.61 -3.83 5.22
C GLU A 25 10.32 -3.74 4.39
N MET A 26 9.17 -3.54 5.05
CA MET A 26 7.89 -3.42 4.35
C MET A 26 7.81 -2.16 3.48
N LEU A 27 8.35 -1.02 3.92
CA LEU A 27 8.45 0.18 3.09
C LEU A 27 9.32 -0.06 1.85
N GLY A 28 10.43 -0.78 2.01
CA GLY A 28 11.29 -1.22 0.90
C GLY A 28 10.53 -2.11 -0.08
N TYR A 29 9.80 -3.10 0.43
CA TYR A 29 8.96 -4.00 -0.36
C TYR A 29 7.88 -3.24 -1.15
N ILE A 30 7.11 -2.36 -0.51
CA ILE A 30 6.07 -1.57 -1.19
C ILE A 30 6.70 -0.71 -2.30
N ASN A 31 7.88 -0.13 -2.04
CA ASN A 31 8.58 0.67 -3.03
C ASN A 31 9.06 -0.15 -4.24
N SER A 32 9.81 -1.22 -4.02
CA SER A 32 10.47 -1.97 -5.10
C SER A 32 9.55 -2.96 -5.80
N GLU A 33 8.65 -3.61 -5.06
CA GLU A 33 7.86 -4.74 -5.57
C GLU A 33 6.48 -4.33 -6.06
N LEU A 34 5.88 -3.30 -5.45
CA LEU A 34 4.55 -2.83 -5.82
C LEU A 34 4.64 -1.55 -6.64
N HIS A 35 5.10 -0.45 -6.05
CA HIS A 35 5.13 0.87 -6.71
C HIS A 35 5.88 0.80 -8.04
N LYS A 36 7.13 0.31 -8.05
CA LYS A 36 7.89 0.26 -9.30
C LYS A 36 7.24 -0.61 -10.38
N THR A 37 6.55 -1.69 -10.01
CA THR A 37 5.85 -2.56 -10.96
C THR A 37 4.71 -1.84 -11.69
N TYR A 38 4.09 -0.82 -11.08
CA TYR A 38 3.08 0.01 -11.75
C TYR A 38 3.65 0.94 -12.83
N SER A 39 4.92 1.33 -12.76
CA SER A 39 5.52 2.33 -13.66
C SER A 39 5.23 2.09 -15.15
N PRO A 40 5.49 0.88 -15.73
CA PRO A 40 5.12 0.60 -17.11
C PRO A 40 3.61 0.55 -17.34
N LEU A 41 2.81 0.16 -16.34
CA LEU A 41 1.36 0.03 -16.51
C LEU A 41 0.64 1.37 -16.71
N PHE A 42 1.24 2.47 -16.24
CA PHE A 42 0.75 3.84 -16.48
C PHE A 42 0.99 4.34 -17.90
N ASN A 43 1.90 3.73 -18.66
CA ASN A 43 2.14 4.11 -20.05
C ASN A 43 1.19 3.32 -20.97
N PRO A 44 0.26 3.98 -21.70
CA PRO A 44 -0.63 3.29 -22.63
C PRO A 44 0.11 2.64 -23.81
N ALA A 45 1.34 3.10 -24.12
CA ALA A 45 2.17 2.53 -25.17
C ALA A 45 2.98 1.30 -24.73
N THR A 46 2.88 0.87 -23.47
CA THR A 46 3.58 -0.33 -23.00
C THR A 46 3.09 -1.57 -23.75
N PRO A 47 3.99 -2.41 -24.29
CA PRO A 47 3.61 -3.62 -25.02
C PRO A 47 2.71 -4.55 -24.20
N ALA A 48 1.78 -5.23 -24.87
CA ALA A 48 0.82 -6.12 -24.23
C ALA A 48 1.50 -7.24 -23.43
N GLU A 49 2.59 -7.81 -23.94
CA GLU A 49 3.36 -8.85 -23.25
C GLU A 49 3.98 -8.33 -21.94
N THR A 50 4.58 -7.13 -21.98
CA THR A 50 5.11 -6.48 -20.78
C THR A 50 4.00 -6.18 -19.78
N ARG A 51 2.83 -5.72 -20.23
CA ARG A 51 1.67 -5.50 -19.36
C ARG A 51 1.24 -6.80 -18.67
N ALA A 52 1.05 -7.88 -19.41
CA ALA A 52 0.65 -9.18 -18.88
C ALA A 52 1.67 -9.75 -17.87
N GLU A 53 2.97 -9.61 -18.14
CA GLU A 53 4.02 -10.03 -17.23
C GLU A 53 4.00 -9.20 -15.93
N ARG A 54 3.85 -7.88 -16.02
CA ARG A 54 3.74 -6.99 -14.84
C ARG A 54 2.49 -7.27 -14.01
N GLU A 55 1.36 -7.55 -14.63
CA GLU A 55 0.12 -7.93 -13.93
C GLU A 55 0.29 -9.27 -13.20
N THR A 56 0.94 -10.25 -13.84
CA THR A 56 1.30 -11.52 -13.20
C THR A 56 2.21 -11.31 -12.00
N TYR A 57 3.21 -10.43 -12.14
CA TYR A 57 4.10 -10.05 -11.06
C TYR A 57 3.36 -9.38 -9.90
N LEU A 58 2.52 -8.39 -10.18
CA LEU A 58 1.69 -7.71 -9.18
C LEU A 58 0.80 -8.68 -8.43
N ARG A 59 0.12 -9.59 -9.13
CA ARG A 59 -0.74 -10.61 -8.51
C ARG A 59 0.03 -11.43 -7.48
N ARG A 60 1.21 -11.93 -7.85
CA ARG A 60 2.08 -12.69 -6.92
C ARG A 60 2.51 -11.86 -5.71
N ARG A 61 2.84 -10.59 -5.90
CA ARG A 61 3.27 -9.70 -4.81
C ARG A 61 2.10 -9.34 -3.89
N TYR A 62 0.93 -9.03 -4.45
CA TYR A 62 -0.27 -8.83 -3.65
C TYR A 62 -0.70 -10.06 -2.87
N GLY A 63 -0.45 -11.27 -3.36
CA GLY A 63 -0.67 -12.50 -2.57
C GLY A 63 0.14 -12.54 -1.27
N LEU A 64 1.34 -11.96 -1.24
CA LEU A 64 2.13 -11.85 0.00
C LEU A 64 1.53 -10.82 0.97
N VAL A 65 1.03 -9.70 0.43
CA VAL A 65 0.36 -8.67 1.23
C VAL A 65 -0.97 -9.18 1.79
N GLU A 66 -1.75 -9.89 0.97
CA GLU A 66 -3.01 -10.52 1.37
C GLU A 66 -2.80 -11.44 2.58
N LYS A 67 -1.76 -12.29 2.52
CA LYS A 67 -1.38 -13.15 3.64
C LYS A 67 -0.91 -12.35 4.85
N GLN A 68 -0.12 -11.29 4.65
CA GLN A 68 0.32 -10.42 5.75
C GLN A 68 -0.86 -9.78 6.49
N LEU A 69 -1.92 -9.42 5.76
CA LEU A 69 -3.13 -8.80 6.31
C LEU A 69 -4.06 -9.81 7.00
N GLU A 70 -3.82 -11.12 6.92
CA GLU A 70 -4.53 -12.11 7.74
C GLU A 70 -4.24 -11.91 9.24
N ALA A 71 -3.07 -11.37 9.57
CA ALA A 71 -2.63 -11.19 10.95
C ALA A 71 -3.33 -10.04 11.70
N GLY A 72 -4.07 -9.17 11.01
CA GLY A 72 -4.81 -8.09 11.66
C GLY A 72 -5.31 -7.00 10.73
N LYS A 73 -5.71 -5.86 11.30
CA LYS A 73 -6.39 -4.78 10.57
C LYS A 73 -5.50 -4.02 9.59
N TYR A 74 -4.21 -3.95 9.87
CA TYR A 74 -3.15 -3.25 9.13
C TYR A 74 -1.92 -4.16 8.97
N LEU A 75 -0.89 -3.73 8.25
CA LEU A 75 0.28 -4.55 7.90
C LEU A 75 1.04 -5.11 9.12
N PHE A 76 0.93 -4.46 10.28
CA PHE A 76 1.57 -4.88 11.53
C PHE A 76 0.56 -5.15 12.66
N GLY A 77 -0.66 -5.55 12.31
CA GLY A 77 -1.72 -5.87 13.26
C GLY A 77 -2.67 -4.70 13.51
N GLU A 78 -2.72 -4.20 14.74
CA GLU A 78 -3.65 -3.14 15.17
C GLU A 78 -3.16 -1.69 14.94
N PRO A 79 -1.87 -1.33 15.13
CA PRO A 79 -1.45 0.06 14.93
C PRO A 79 -1.30 0.40 13.45
N PHE A 80 -1.89 1.51 13.03
CA PHE A 80 -1.67 2.09 11.70
C PHE A 80 -0.28 2.75 11.63
N THR A 81 0.46 2.45 10.58
CA THR A 81 1.82 2.95 10.36
C THR A 81 1.96 3.69 9.04
N VAL A 82 3.12 4.31 8.81
CA VAL A 82 3.45 4.92 7.52
C VAL A 82 3.49 3.91 6.35
N ALA A 83 3.71 2.62 6.60
CA ALA A 83 3.65 1.61 5.55
C ALA A 83 2.22 1.39 5.06
N ASP A 84 1.23 1.48 5.95
CA ASP A 84 -0.18 1.35 5.60
C ASP A 84 -0.65 2.52 4.72
N ALA A 85 -0.23 3.75 5.05
CA ALA A 85 -0.49 4.93 4.23
C ALA A 85 0.09 4.76 2.81
N TYR A 86 1.30 4.22 2.72
CA TYR A 86 1.95 4.00 1.43
C TYR A 86 1.27 2.89 0.63
N LEU A 87 0.98 1.75 1.25
CA LEU A 87 0.27 0.64 0.61
C LEU A 87 -1.11 1.07 0.11
N PHE A 88 -1.87 1.82 0.91
CA PHE A 88 -3.16 2.36 0.50
C PHE A 88 -3.07 3.19 -0.77
N THR A 89 -2.07 4.06 -0.86
CA THR A 89 -1.84 4.89 -2.05
C THR A 89 -1.54 4.02 -3.28
N VAL A 90 -0.60 3.09 -3.16
CA VAL A 90 -0.17 2.22 -4.27
C VAL A 90 -1.30 1.31 -4.76
N THR A 91 -2.06 0.73 -3.82
CA THR A 91 -3.18 -0.16 -4.17
C THR A 91 -4.33 0.56 -4.87
N ASN A 92 -4.54 1.86 -4.62
CA ASN A 92 -5.55 2.65 -5.33
C ASN A 92 -5.22 2.84 -6.82
N TRP A 93 -3.96 2.68 -7.24
CA TRP A 93 -3.58 2.75 -8.65
C TRP A 93 -4.06 1.56 -9.48
N ALA A 94 -4.40 0.42 -8.84
CA ALA A 94 -4.95 -0.75 -9.53
C ALA A 94 -6.13 -0.37 -10.44
N ARG A 95 -7.04 0.48 -9.96
CA ARG A 95 -8.18 0.99 -10.74
C ARG A 95 -7.75 1.82 -11.95
N MET A 96 -6.70 2.62 -11.82
CA MET A 96 -6.21 3.49 -12.91
C MET A 96 -5.62 2.71 -14.07
N VAL A 97 -5.08 1.52 -13.79
CA VAL A 97 -4.44 0.64 -14.80
C VAL A 97 -5.29 -0.59 -15.16
N ASN A 98 -6.58 -0.60 -14.75
CA ASN A 98 -7.52 -1.71 -14.97
C ASN A 98 -7.06 -3.07 -14.40
N PHE A 99 -6.26 -3.06 -13.33
CA PHE A 99 -5.88 -4.27 -12.60
C PHE A 99 -6.91 -4.60 -11.51
N SER A 100 -7.41 -5.84 -11.50
CA SER A 100 -8.39 -6.29 -10.51
C SER A 100 -7.72 -6.76 -9.22
N LEU A 101 -8.23 -6.27 -8.08
CA LEU A 101 -7.87 -6.74 -6.73
C LEU A 101 -8.93 -7.67 -6.12
N ALA A 102 -9.89 -8.16 -6.92
CA ALA A 102 -11.04 -8.91 -6.42
C ALA A 102 -10.66 -10.20 -5.67
N GLU A 103 -9.55 -10.84 -6.07
CA GLU A 103 -9.02 -12.06 -5.47
C GLU A 103 -8.34 -11.86 -4.10
N PHE A 104 -8.17 -10.61 -3.66
CA PHE A 104 -7.50 -10.24 -2.40
C PHE A 104 -8.50 -9.62 -1.40
N PRO A 105 -9.35 -10.41 -0.73
CA PRO A 105 -10.38 -9.90 0.17
C PRO A 105 -9.82 -9.13 1.37
N ASN A 106 -8.72 -9.57 1.99
CA ASN A 106 -8.12 -8.85 3.13
C ASN A 106 -7.53 -7.51 2.68
N LEU A 107 -6.91 -7.46 1.49
CA LEU A 107 -6.43 -6.22 0.89
C LEU A 107 -7.56 -5.22 0.62
N ARG A 108 -8.70 -5.68 0.09
CA ARG A 108 -9.87 -4.81 -0.13
C ARG A 108 -10.47 -4.31 1.18
N ALA A 109 -10.61 -5.19 2.17
CA ALA A 109 -11.07 -4.80 3.51
C ALA A 109 -10.12 -3.79 4.17
N PHE A 110 -8.81 -3.96 3.96
CA PHE A 110 -7.80 -2.97 4.36
C PHE A 110 -8.00 -1.63 3.63
N GLN A 111 -8.20 -1.63 2.30
CA GLN A 111 -8.43 -0.40 1.54
C GLN A 111 -9.66 0.36 2.05
N GLU A 112 -10.78 -0.32 2.27
CA GLU A 112 -12.00 0.28 2.80
C GLU A 112 -11.77 0.89 4.20
N ARG A 113 -11.08 0.15 5.07
CA ARG A 113 -10.77 0.62 6.43
C ARG A 113 -9.87 1.85 6.42
N VAL A 114 -8.83 1.86 5.60
CA VAL A 114 -7.91 3.00 5.49
C VAL A 114 -8.60 4.19 4.83
N ALA A 115 -9.41 3.96 3.79
CA ALA A 115 -10.22 4.99 3.15
C ALA A 115 -11.14 5.66 4.17
N GLY A 116 -11.71 4.93 5.13
CA GLY A 116 -12.58 5.51 6.17
C GLY A 116 -11.89 6.40 7.21
N ARG A 117 -10.55 6.49 7.24
CA ARG A 117 -9.84 7.28 8.24
C ARG A 117 -10.02 8.79 8.00
N PRO A 118 -10.32 9.62 9.01
CA PRO A 118 -10.55 11.06 8.82
C PRO A 118 -9.40 11.81 8.13
N ALA A 119 -8.15 11.51 8.49
CA ALA A 119 -6.97 12.13 7.86
C ALA A 119 -6.79 11.70 6.39
N VAL A 120 -7.16 10.45 6.04
CA VAL A 120 -7.12 9.95 4.66
C VAL A 120 -8.22 10.61 3.84
N GLN A 121 -9.44 10.67 4.36
CA GLN A 121 -10.56 11.40 3.73
C GLN A 121 -10.22 12.88 3.50
N ALA A 122 -9.60 13.54 4.49
CA ALA A 122 -9.17 14.94 4.35
C ALA A 122 -8.14 15.12 3.22
N ALA A 123 -7.13 14.25 3.15
CA ALA A 123 -6.13 14.27 2.07
C ALA A 123 -6.78 14.02 0.70
N MET A 124 -7.65 13.00 0.59
CA MET A 124 -8.33 12.67 -0.65
C MET A 124 -9.26 13.80 -1.13
N ARG A 125 -9.92 14.54 -0.22
CA ARG A 125 -10.69 15.76 -0.58
C ARG A 125 -9.78 16.89 -1.04
N ALA A 126 -8.68 17.13 -0.33
CA ALA A 126 -7.72 18.17 -0.69
C ALA A 126 -7.09 17.92 -2.08
N GLU A 127 -6.91 16.66 -2.47
CA GLU A 127 -6.45 16.25 -3.79
C GLU A 127 -7.57 16.12 -4.85
N GLY A 128 -8.84 16.37 -4.49
CA GLY A 128 -9.98 16.31 -5.41
C GLY A 128 -10.40 14.88 -5.83
N LEU A 129 -9.98 13.85 -5.10
CA LEU A 129 -10.29 12.45 -5.40
C LEU A 129 -11.69 12.04 -4.92
N ILE A 130 -12.23 12.72 -3.92
CA ILE A 130 -13.56 12.52 -3.34
C ILE A 130 -14.19 13.87 -2.95
N LYS A 131 -15.51 13.89 -2.74
CA LYS A 131 -16.29 15.08 -2.37
C LYS A 131 -16.41 15.26 -0.85
#